data_AF-A0A8H3WXH8-F1
#
_entry.id   AF-A0A8H3WXH8-F1
#
_cell.length_a   1.000
_cell.length_b   1.000
_cell.length_c   1.000
_cell.angle_alpha   90.00
_cell.angle_beta   90.00
_cell.angle_gamma   90.00
#
_symmetry.space_group_name_H-M   'P 1'
#
loop_
_entity.id
_entity.type
_entity.pdbx_description
1 polymer ?
#
loop_
_entity_poly.entity_id
_entity_poly.type
_entity_poly.pdbx_seq_one_letter_code
_entity_poly.pdbx_strand_id
1 'polypeptide(L)'
;MLIGYHINKFRIFKALQILVTIICGVIEVAEFIAYSRYVDEVNLSGFYNVQLSNLEYFENTNIADGQVKIWYYIVIFLTIIGITVYLFNLRTLWNSRSWWYLLGVEFFFFTLYLSAGIANFDPWYTGSGNGLNCNIASENTNNPIIIVIVNWEIFLCQLAIASLIVCWLNIGLLLLSLLISWRRAIELSWILTPSSSFNDDIRGNMEEIIDSTNERTNNEPANF
;
A
#
# COMPACT_ATOMS: atom_id res chain seq x y z
N MET A 1 15.90 -26.48 2.52
CA MET A 1 15.09 -26.19 3.73
C MET A 1 14.98 -24.69 4.05
N LEU A 2 15.98 -23.84 3.74
CA LEU A 2 15.90 -22.39 3.99
C LEU A 2 14.83 -21.61 3.19
N ILE A 3 14.59 -21.96 1.91
CA ILE A 3 13.64 -21.21 1.05
C ILE A 3 12.18 -21.28 1.57
N GLY A 4 11.77 -22.41 2.15
CA GLY A 4 10.43 -22.58 2.74
C GLY A 4 10.20 -21.79 4.02
N TYR A 5 11.26 -21.41 4.74
CA TYR A 5 11.16 -20.61 5.95
C TYR A 5 10.93 -19.12 5.64
N HIS A 6 11.59 -18.60 4.60
CA HIS A 6 11.43 -17.20 4.17
C HIS A 6 10.04 -16.93 3.56
N ILE A 7 9.49 -17.86 2.78
CA ILE A 7 8.15 -17.68 2.17
C ILE A 7 7.02 -17.65 3.21
N ASN A 8 7.12 -18.45 4.28
CA ASN A 8 6.11 -18.46 5.35
C ASN A 8 6.11 -17.17 6.16
N LYS A 9 7.29 -16.61 6.48
CA LYS A 9 7.40 -15.30 7.13
C LYS A 9 6.79 -14.20 6.29
N PHE A 10 7.09 -14.19 5.00
CA PHE A 10 6.55 -13.20 4.07
C PHE A 10 5.02 -13.34 3.92
N ARG A 11 4.49 -14.57 3.92
CA ARG A 11 3.04 -14.83 3.93
C ARG A 11 2.34 -14.28 5.19
N ILE A 12 2.92 -14.49 6.37
CA ILE A 12 2.40 -13.93 7.63
C ILE A 12 2.41 -12.40 7.57
N PHE A 13 3.48 -11.82 7.03
CA PHE A 13 3.60 -10.39 6.86
C PHE A 13 2.50 -9.81 5.93
N LYS A 14 2.18 -10.51 4.84
CA LYS A 14 1.06 -10.16 3.96
C LYS A 14 -0.31 -10.32 4.62
N ALA A 15 -0.50 -11.35 5.43
CA ALA A 15 -1.73 -11.49 6.22
C ALA A 15 -1.89 -10.34 7.22
N LEU A 16 -0.79 -9.87 7.83
CA LEU A 16 -0.80 -8.70 8.71
C LEU A 16 -1.19 -7.42 7.96
N GLN A 17 -0.70 -7.22 6.73
CA GLN A 17 -1.11 -6.09 5.89
C GLN A 17 -2.61 -6.11 5.59
N ILE A 18 -3.18 -7.28 5.27
CA ILE A 18 -4.63 -7.42 5.09
C ILE A 18 -5.37 -7.09 6.39
N LEU A 19 -4.89 -7.61 7.53
CA LEU A 19 -5.52 -7.35 8.82
C LEU A 19 -5.56 -5.85 9.15
N VAL A 20 -4.44 -5.15 8.98
CA VAL A 20 -4.35 -3.70 9.19
C VAL A 20 -5.27 -2.95 8.21
N THR A 21 -5.33 -3.38 6.96
CA THR A 21 -6.23 -2.81 5.95
C THR A 21 -7.72 -2.99 6.35
N ILE A 22 -8.09 -4.15 6.88
CA ILE A 22 -9.45 -4.41 7.38
C ILE A 22 -9.75 -3.53 8.59
N ILE A 23 -8.83 -3.43 9.56
CA ILE A 23 -8.98 -2.54 10.72
C ILE A 23 -9.22 -1.11 10.25
N CYS A 24 -8.48 -0.67 9.24
CA CYS A 24 -8.67 0.65 8.66
C CYS A 24 -10.06 0.83 8.06
N GLY A 25 -10.55 -0.16 7.30
CA GLY A 25 -11.91 -0.12 6.75
C GLY A 25 -12.99 -0.08 7.83
N VAL A 26 -12.80 -0.80 8.94
CA VAL A 26 -13.75 -0.76 10.07
C VAL A 26 -13.77 0.61 10.73
N ILE A 27 -12.61 1.25 10.93
CA ILE A 27 -12.54 2.60 11.51
C ILE A 27 -13.25 3.61 10.60
N GLU A 28 -13.02 3.55 9.29
CA GLU A 28 -13.68 4.44 8.34
C GLU A 28 -15.20 4.26 8.29
N VAL A 29 -15.69 3.01 8.36
CA VAL A 29 -17.14 2.75 8.48
C VAL A 29 -17.69 3.28 9.80
N ALA A 30 -16.95 3.15 10.90
CA ALA A 30 -17.35 3.71 12.19
C ALA A 30 -17.40 5.24 12.15
N GLU A 31 -16.48 5.88 11.43
CA GLU A 31 -16.47 7.34 11.23
C GLU A 31 -17.72 7.80 10.47
N PHE A 32 -18.07 7.13 9.37
CA PHE A 32 -19.29 7.43 8.62
C PHE A 32 -20.57 7.26 9.46
N ILE A 33 -20.63 6.20 10.29
CA ILE A 33 -21.77 5.97 11.19
C ILE A 33 -21.84 7.08 12.26
N ALA A 34 -20.70 7.46 12.85
CA ALA A 34 -20.63 8.54 13.82
C ALA A 34 -21.09 9.88 13.20
N TYR A 35 -20.73 10.14 11.94
CA TYR A 35 -21.15 11.35 11.23
C TYR A 35 -22.66 11.35 11.00
N SER A 36 -23.20 10.22 10.57
CA SER A 36 -24.64 10.07 10.38
C SER A 36 -25.41 10.32 11.69
N ARG A 37 -24.88 9.84 12.83
CA ARG A 37 -25.47 10.10 14.16
C ARG A 37 -25.36 11.55 14.57
N TYR A 38 -24.23 12.20 14.31
CA TYR A 38 -24.06 13.62 14.53
C TYR A 38 -25.10 14.45 13.75
N VAL A 39 -25.30 14.15 12.47
CA VAL A 39 -26.29 14.82 11.62
C VAL A 39 -27.72 14.61 12.13
N ASP A 40 -28.07 13.38 12.52
CA ASP A 40 -29.38 13.08 13.10
C ASP A 40 -29.64 13.91 14.37
N GLU A 41 -28.67 13.96 15.30
CA GLU A 41 -28.79 14.73 16.55
C GLU A 41 -28.91 16.24 16.29
N VAL A 42 -28.11 16.79 15.36
CA VAL A 42 -28.19 18.21 14.99
C VAL A 42 -29.56 18.54 14.42
N ASN A 43 -30.05 17.75 13.46
CA ASN A 43 -31.34 17.96 12.80
C ASN A 43 -32.54 17.81 13.77
N LEU A 44 -32.49 16.85 14.70
CA LEU A 44 -33.53 16.64 15.70
C LEU A 44 -33.53 17.71 16.79
N SER A 45 -32.37 18.27 17.09
CA SER A 45 -32.21 19.20 18.21
C SER A 45 -32.88 20.56 18.01
N GLY A 46 -33.04 21.00 16.74
CA GLY A 46 -33.58 22.32 16.41
C GLY A 46 -32.76 23.51 16.92
N PHE A 47 -31.57 23.29 17.50
CA PHE A 47 -30.69 24.37 17.97
C PHE A 47 -30.03 25.13 16.83
N TYR A 48 -29.79 24.44 15.72
CA TYR A 48 -29.21 25.00 14.53
C TYR A 48 -30.28 25.14 13.46
N ASN A 49 -30.38 26.32 12.86
CA ASN A 49 -31.30 26.59 11.73
C ASN A 49 -30.74 26.04 10.40
N VAL A 50 -30.00 24.93 10.47
CA VAL A 50 -29.29 24.30 9.37
C VAL A 50 -29.73 22.84 9.33
N GLN A 51 -30.22 22.41 8.18
CA GLN A 51 -30.58 21.02 7.95
C GLN A 51 -29.40 20.34 7.26
N LEU A 52 -28.62 19.56 8.02
CA LEU A 52 -27.49 18.82 7.46
C LEU A 52 -27.98 17.56 6.77
N SER A 53 -27.25 17.18 5.71
CA SER A 53 -27.49 15.95 4.97
C SER A 53 -26.32 15.00 5.14
N ASN A 54 -26.59 13.69 5.27
CA ASN A 54 -25.53 12.68 5.27
C ASN A 54 -24.68 12.69 3.98
N LEU A 55 -25.19 13.26 2.89
CA LEU A 55 -24.45 13.43 1.63
C LEU A 55 -23.33 14.47 1.75
N GLU A 56 -23.43 15.43 2.68
CA GLU A 56 -22.39 16.45 2.89
C GLU A 56 -21.05 15.83 3.32
N TYR A 57 -21.06 14.61 3.88
CA TYR A 57 -19.85 13.83 4.15
C TYR A 57 -19.01 13.55 2.90
N PHE A 58 -19.67 13.39 1.75
CA PHE A 58 -19.03 13.08 0.47
C PHE A 58 -18.88 14.31 -0.44
N GLU A 59 -19.45 15.45 -0.04
CA GLU A 59 -19.30 16.69 -0.77
C GLU A 59 -18.02 17.40 -0.36
N ASN A 60 -17.45 18.17 -1.30
CA ASN A 60 -16.29 19.00 -0.99
C ASN A 60 -16.79 20.25 -0.24
N THR A 61 -16.76 20.17 1.09
CA THR A 61 -17.12 21.29 1.98
C THR A 61 -15.86 21.81 2.67
N ASN A 62 -15.92 23.04 3.20
CA ASN A 62 -14.83 23.64 3.99
C ASN A 62 -14.55 22.91 5.33
N ILE A 63 -15.10 21.71 5.55
CA ILE A 63 -15.07 20.96 6.80
C ILE A 63 -14.69 19.49 6.52
N ALA A 64 -15.19 18.90 5.42
CA ALA A 64 -14.88 17.54 5.02
C ALA A 64 -14.57 17.50 3.52
N ASP A 65 -13.40 16.97 3.17
CA ASP A 65 -12.99 16.80 1.78
C ASP A 65 -13.44 15.42 1.28
N GLY A 66 -14.72 15.29 0.98
CA GLY A 66 -15.37 14.00 0.69
C GLY A 66 -14.72 13.21 -0.47
N GLN A 67 -14.05 13.89 -1.39
CA GLN A 67 -13.30 13.26 -2.49
C GLN A 67 -12.12 12.42 -1.99
N VAL A 68 -11.44 12.88 -0.94
CA VAL A 68 -10.33 12.17 -0.31
C VAL A 68 -10.83 10.88 0.35
N LYS A 69 -11.98 10.94 1.02
CA LYS A 69 -12.62 9.78 1.65
C LYS A 69 -13.02 8.71 0.62
N ILE A 70 -13.61 9.13 -0.50
CA ILE A 70 -13.96 8.21 -1.60
C ILE A 70 -12.69 7.54 -2.15
N TRP A 71 -11.63 8.31 -2.39
CA TRP A 71 -10.34 7.75 -2.83
C TRP A 71 -9.81 6.71 -1.84
N TYR A 72 -9.91 7.02 -0.55
CA TYR A 72 -9.42 6.11 0.48
C TYR A 72 -10.17 4.78 0.52
N TYR A 73 -11.49 4.79 0.33
CA TYR A 73 -12.30 3.57 0.25
C TYR A 73 -11.94 2.70 -0.97
N ILE A 74 -11.68 3.34 -2.11
CA ILE A 74 -11.21 2.65 -3.32
C ILE A 74 -9.87 1.96 -3.04
N VAL A 75 -8.94 2.65 -2.39
CA VAL A 75 -7.61 2.10 -2.05
C VAL A 75 -7.71 0.92 -1.09
N ILE A 76 -8.53 1.01 -0.03
CA ILE A 76 -8.78 -0.09 0.91
C ILE A 76 -9.32 -1.31 0.16
N PHE A 77 -10.36 -1.13 -0.66
CA PHE A 77 -10.99 -2.22 -1.39
C PHE A 77 -10.04 -2.91 -2.38
N LEU A 78 -9.33 -2.12 -3.21
CA LEU A 78 -8.34 -2.65 -4.16
C LEU A 78 -7.22 -3.40 -3.46
N THR A 79 -6.81 -2.95 -2.27
CA THR A 79 -5.72 -3.57 -1.53
C THR A 79 -6.14 -4.91 -0.91
N ILE A 80 -7.36 -5.01 -0.38
CA ILE A 80 -7.89 -6.29 0.13
C ILE A 80 -7.91 -7.33 -1.00
N ILE A 81 -8.50 -6.98 -2.15
CA ILE A 81 -8.58 -7.90 -3.30
C ILE A 81 -7.18 -8.23 -3.81
N GLY A 82 -6.36 -7.21 -4.01
CA GLY A 82 -5.02 -7.33 -4.56
C GLY A 82 -4.09 -8.21 -3.74
N ILE A 83 -3.96 -7.94 -2.44
CA ILE A 83 -3.11 -8.73 -1.55
C ILE A 83 -3.68 -10.14 -1.38
N THR A 84 -5.01 -10.31 -1.40
CA THR A 84 -5.63 -11.64 -1.33
C THR A 84 -5.27 -12.49 -2.55
N VAL A 85 -5.44 -11.94 -3.78
CA VAL A 85 -5.05 -12.62 -5.02
C VAL A 85 -3.54 -12.90 -5.04
N TYR A 86 -2.74 -11.96 -4.53
CA TYR A 86 -1.30 -12.14 -4.38
C TYR A 86 -0.95 -13.31 -3.44
N LEU A 87 -1.64 -13.43 -2.30
CA LEU A 87 -1.45 -14.52 -1.34
C LEU A 87 -1.81 -15.89 -1.92
N PHE A 88 -2.89 -15.98 -2.71
CA PHE A 88 -3.27 -17.22 -3.40
C PHE A 88 -2.21 -17.66 -4.41
N ASN A 89 -1.59 -16.71 -5.10
CA ASN A 89 -0.59 -16.98 -6.13
C ASN A 89 0.86 -16.92 -5.62
N LEU A 90 1.07 -16.69 -4.32
CA LEU A 90 2.39 -16.40 -3.75
C LEU A 90 3.42 -17.49 -4.06
N ARG A 91 3.04 -18.76 -3.98
CA ARG A 91 3.96 -19.89 -4.24
C ARG A 91 4.46 -19.88 -5.69
N THR A 92 3.58 -19.55 -6.63
CA THR A 92 3.91 -19.46 -8.05
C THR A 92 4.78 -18.23 -8.32
N LEU A 93 4.40 -17.08 -7.76
CA LEU A 93 5.12 -15.82 -7.95
C LEU A 93 6.53 -15.85 -7.34
N TRP A 94 6.66 -16.39 -6.13
CA TRP A 94 7.93 -16.48 -5.40
C TRP A 94 8.98 -17.38 -6.08
N ASN A 95 8.51 -18.40 -6.80
CA ASN A 95 9.37 -19.34 -7.52
C ASN A 95 9.54 -18.96 -9.00
N SER A 96 8.75 -18.02 -9.53
CA SER A 96 8.89 -17.59 -10.91
C SER A 96 10.15 -16.74 -11.10
N ARG A 97 10.75 -16.82 -12.29
CA ARG A 97 11.88 -15.96 -12.70
C ARG A 97 11.48 -14.49 -12.85
N SER A 98 10.18 -14.16 -12.78
CA SER A 98 9.63 -12.83 -12.99
C SER A 98 9.60 -11.99 -11.72
N TRP A 99 10.77 -11.78 -11.11
CA TRP A 99 10.94 -10.97 -9.89
C TRP A 99 10.44 -9.51 -10.05
N TRP A 100 10.47 -8.98 -11.27
CA TRP A 100 9.98 -7.64 -11.63
C TRP A 100 8.47 -7.49 -11.42
N TYR A 101 7.69 -8.56 -11.64
CA TYR A 101 6.25 -8.55 -11.36
C TYR A 101 5.97 -8.43 -9.86
N LEU A 102 6.73 -9.16 -9.04
CA LEU A 102 6.58 -9.11 -7.58
C LEU A 102 6.85 -7.70 -7.07
N LEU A 103 7.96 -7.08 -7.49
CA LEU A 103 8.26 -5.69 -7.16
C LEU A 103 7.21 -4.69 -7.65
N GLY A 104 6.72 -4.86 -8.89
CA GLY A 104 5.71 -3.98 -9.47
C GLY A 104 4.41 -3.96 -8.66
N VAL A 105 3.96 -5.13 -8.21
CA VAL A 105 2.76 -5.25 -7.35
C VAL A 105 2.96 -4.58 -6.00
N GLU A 106 4.10 -4.80 -5.35
CA GLU A 106 4.43 -4.15 -4.07
C GLU A 106 4.49 -2.63 -4.19
N PHE A 107 5.15 -2.15 -5.25
CA PHE A 107 5.28 -0.72 -5.51
C PHE A 107 3.93 -0.08 -5.81
N PHE A 108 3.09 -0.73 -6.61
CA PHE A 108 1.73 -0.26 -6.92
C PHE A 108 0.89 -0.05 -5.66
N PHE A 109 0.82 -1.06 -4.77
CA PHE A 109 0.05 -0.92 -3.53
C PHE A 109 0.66 0.10 -2.57
N PHE A 110 1.99 0.18 -2.49
CA PHE A 110 2.67 1.22 -1.72
C PHE A 110 2.30 2.62 -2.22
N THR A 111 2.35 2.87 -3.52
CA THR A 111 2.02 4.18 -4.10
C THR A 111 0.54 4.52 -3.89
N LEU A 112 -0.37 3.55 -4.03
CA LEU A 112 -1.80 3.77 -3.73
C LEU A 112 -2.00 4.23 -2.28
N TYR A 113 -1.45 3.48 -1.32
CA TYR A 113 -1.58 3.82 0.10
C TYR A 113 -0.88 5.12 0.46
N LEU A 114 0.29 5.40 -0.12
CA LEU A 114 1.01 6.64 0.08
C LEU A 114 0.21 7.83 -0.45
N SER A 115 -0.37 7.72 -1.65
CA SER A 115 -1.20 8.77 -2.24
C SER A 115 -2.42 9.07 -1.37
N ALA A 116 -3.07 8.03 -0.85
CA ALA A 116 -4.23 8.20 0.01
C ALA A 116 -3.86 8.73 1.39
N GLY A 117 -2.74 8.30 1.97
CA GLY A 117 -2.23 8.82 3.24
C GLY A 117 -1.84 10.29 3.18
N ILE A 118 -1.27 10.75 2.06
CA ILE A 118 -0.97 12.17 1.83
C ILE A 118 -2.25 12.98 1.62
N ALA A 119 -3.21 12.47 0.83
CA ALA A 119 -4.48 13.15 0.62
C ALA A 119 -5.28 13.27 1.93
N ASN A 120 -5.26 12.24 2.78
CA ASN A 120 -5.94 12.24 4.08
C ASN A 120 -5.25 13.15 5.12
N PHE A 121 -4.09 13.73 4.77
CA PHE A 121 -3.38 14.75 5.53
C PHE A 121 -3.81 16.17 5.12
N ASP A 122 -4.54 16.35 4.02
CA ASP A 122 -4.87 17.68 3.45
C ASP A 122 -5.66 18.61 4.40
N PRO A 123 -6.67 18.14 5.17
CA PRO A 123 -7.39 18.99 6.14
C PRO A 123 -6.46 19.65 7.18
N TRP A 124 -5.25 19.13 7.35
CA TRP A 124 -4.27 19.66 8.29
C TRP A 124 -3.44 20.80 7.74
N TYR A 125 -3.24 20.85 6.42
CA TYR A 125 -2.47 21.91 5.76
C TYR A 125 -3.36 23.10 5.40
N THR A 126 -4.64 22.85 5.12
CA THR A 126 -5.60 23.88 4.70
C THR A 126 -6.23 24.63 5.87
N GLY A 127 -6.03 24.18 7.11
CA GLY A 127 -6.64 24.78 8.30
C GLY A 127 -8.17 24.63 8.36
N SER A 128 -8.70 23.71 7.55
CA SER A 128 -10.12 23.35 7.49
C SER A 128 -10.48 22.50 8.72
N GLY A 129 -11.03 23.15 9.76
CA GLY A 129 -11.43 22.53 11.04
C GLY A 129 -10.41 22.72 12.18
N ASN A 130 -10.66 22.08 13.33
CA ASN A 130 -9.79 22.17 14.52
C ASN A 130 -8.43 21.44 14.38
N GLY A 131 -8.04 21.00 13.16
CA GLY A 131 -6.82 20.22 12.94
C GLY A 131 -6.79 18.90 13.73
N LEU A 132 -5.59 18.45 14.12
CA LEU A 132 -5.38 17.31 15.04
C LEU A 132 -5.90 17.56 16.47
N ASN A 133 -6.37 18.77 16.75
CA ASN A 133 -6.81 19.15 18.07
C ASN A 133 -8.30 18.85 18.22
N CYS A 134 -8.63 17.67 18.75
CA CYS A 134 -10.01 17.32 19.11
C CYS A 134 -10.53 18.11 20.33
N ASN A 135 -9.91 19.25 20.67
CA ASN A 135 -10.35 20.12 21.74
C ASN A 135 -11.43 21.07 21.21
N ILE A 136 -12.61 20.50 21.01
CA ILE A 136 -13.81 21.30 20.77
C ILE A 136 -14.16 21.92 22.12
N ALA A 137 -13.98 23.24 22.21
CA ALA A 137 -14.36 23.98 23.40
C ALA A 137 -15.83 23.68 23.68
N SER A 138 -16.11 22.93 24.76
CA SER A 138 -17.48 22.84 25.24
C SER A 138 -17.83 24.23 25.72
N GLU A 139 -18.53 25.01 24.88
CA GLU A 139 -19.24 26.17 25.41
C GLU A 139 -20.04 25.64 26.58
N ASN A 140 -19.82 26.25 27.75
CA ASN A 140 -20.26 25.79 29.07
C ASN A 140 -21.79 25.88 29.16
N THR A 141 -22.45 25.05 28.37
CA THR A 141 -23.88 24.97 28.17
C THR A 141 -24.33 23.77 28.95
N ASN A 142 -25.09 24.01 30.03
CA ASN A 142 -25.73 22.96 30.83
C ASN A 142 -26.83 22.21 30.05
N ASN A 143 -26.81 22.26 28.72
CA ASN A 143 -27.81 21.68 27.85
C ASN A 143 -27.36 20.26 27.46
N PRO A 144 -28.10 19.22 27.89
CA PRO A 144 -27.72 17.83 27.63
C PRO A 144 -27.64 17.49 26.14
N ILE A 145 -28.42 18.17 25.28
CA ILE A 145 -28.44 17.91 23.84
C ILE A 145 -27.16 18.43 23.17
N ILE A 146 -26.71 19.63 23.55
CA ILE A 146 -25.46 20.21 23.04
C ILE A 146 -24.26 19.34 23.44
N ILE A 147 -24.27 18.80 24.67
CA ILE A 147 -23.23 17.88 25.15
C ILE A 147 -23.16 16.61 24.27
N VAL A 148 -24.30 16.05 23.86
CA VAL A 148 -24.35 14.87 22.97
C VAL A 148 -23.76 15.20 21.60
N ILE A 149 -24.11 16.34 21.01
CA ILE A 149 -23.60 16.78 19.70
C ILE A 149 -22.08 16.94 19.74
N VAL A 150 -21.55 17.63 20.77
CA VAL A 150 -20.10 17.83 20.96
C VAL A 150 -19.38 16.50 21.16
N ASN A 151 -19.96 15.55 21.90
CA ASN A 151 -19.36 14.22 22.08
C ASN A 151 -19.23 13.45 20.76
N TRP A 152 -20.22 13.53 19.87
CA TRP A 152 -20.15 12.91 18.55
C TRP A 152 -19.06 13.55 17.68
N GLU A 153 -18.91 14.87 17.74
CA GLU A 153 -17.86 15.59 17.01
C GLU A 153 -16.45 15.24 17.51
N ILE A 154 -16.26 15.12 18.84
CA ILE A 154 -15.00 14.63 19.43
C ILE A 154 -14.72 13.19 18.97
N PHE A 155 -15.73 12.33 18.98
CA PHE A 155 -15.59 10.94 18.57
C PHE A 155 -15.20 10.81 17.09
N LEU A 156 -15.79 11.63 16.21
CA LEU A 156 -15.40 11.74 14.80
C LEU A 156 -13.93 12.12 14.64
N CYS A 157 -13.47 13.13 15.36
CA CYS A 157 -12.07 13.56 15.33
C CYS A 157 -11.12 12.44 15.78
N GLN A 158 -11.45 11.71 16.84
CA GLN A 158 -10.65 10.57 17.31
C GLN A 158 -10.59 9.43 16.28
N LEU A 159 -11.71 9.14 15.60
CA LEU A 159 -11.74 8.13 14.54
C LEU A 159 -10.91 8.54 13.33
N ALA A 160 -10.96 9.80 12.91
CA ALA A 160 -10.12 10.31 11.83
C ALA A 160 -8.62 10.17 12.14
N ILE A 161 -8.21 10.53 13.38
CA ILE A 161 -6.82 10.35 13.84
C ILE A 161 -6.44 8.87 13.86
N ALA A 162 -7.30 8.01 14.41
CA ALA A 162 -7.06 6.57 14.46
C ALA A 162 -6.92 5.97 13.05
N SER A 163 -7.80 6.35 12.13
CA SER A 163 -7.75 5.91 10.73
C SER A 163 -6.43 6.30 10.09
N LEU A 164 -5.98 7.53 10.32
CA LEU A 164 -4.72 7.99 9.76
C LEU A 164 -3.52 7.26 10.36
N ILE A 165 -3.45 7.06 11.67
CA ILE A 165 -2.38 6.29 12.30
C ILE A 165 -2.30 4.89 11.68
N VAL A 166 -3.45 4.22 11.52
CA VAL A 166 -3.53 2.89 10.91
C VAL A 166 -3.13 2.93 9.43
N CYS A 167 -3.50 3.98 8.68
CA CYS A 167 -3.06 4.22 7.31
C CYS A 167 -1.54 4.21 7.20
N TRP A 168 -0.88 5.03 8.01
CA TRP A 168 0.56 5.19 8.00
C TRP A 168 1.30 3.96 8.49
N LEU A 169 0.72 3.23 9.44
CA LEU A 169 1.20 1.91 9.82
C LEU A 169 1.17 0.94 8.62
N ASN A 170 0.10 0.96 7.82
CA ASN A 170 0.02 0.12 6.61
C ASN A 170 1.01 0.55 5.52
N ILE A 171 1.22 1.86 5.33
CA ILE A 171 2.27 2.39 4.43
C ILE A 171 3.64 1.85 4.86
N GLY A 172 3.96 1.90 6.16
CA GLY A 172 5.20 1.37 6.70
C GLY A 172 5.36 -0.14 6.47
N LEU A 173 4.28 -0.91 6.62
CA LEU A 173 4.28 -2.34 6.32
C LEU A 173 4.50 -2.59 4.82
N LEU A 174 3.85 -1.84 3.93
CA LEU A 174 4.02 -1.96 2.48
C LEU A 174 5.43 -1.60 2.04
N LEU A 175 6.03 -0.56 2.62
CA LEU A 175 7.42 -0.19 2.39
C LEU A 175 8.38 -1.31 2.81
N LEU A 176 8.19 -1.90 3.99
CA LEU A 176 9.02 -3.01 4.46
C LEU A 176 8.88 -4.24 3.54
N SER A 177 7.67 -4.51 3.06
CA SER A 177 7.42 -5.58 2.07
C SER A 177 8.16 -5.33 0.76
N LEU A 178 8.11 -4.10 0.27
CA LEU A 178 8.80 -3.67 -0.93
C LEU A 178 10.32 -3.83 -0.77
N LEU A 179 10.89 -3.46 0.38
CA LEU A 179 12.32 -3.63 0.66
C LEU A 179 12.74 -5.11 0.72
N ILE A 180 11.92 -5.97 1.33
CA ILE A 180 12.16 -7.43 1.33
C ILE A 180 12.15 -7.98 -0.09
N SER A 181 11.16 -7.56 -0.89
CA SER A 181 10.99 -7.96 -2.29
C SER A 181 12.15 -7.47 -3.16
N TRP A 182 12.62 -6.25 -2.92
CA TRP A 182 13.78 -5.66 -3.58
C TRP A 182 15.07 -6.40 -3.28
N ARG A 183 15.32 -6.71 -2.00
CA ARG A 183 16.48 -7.52 -1.60
C ARG A 183 16.45 -8.88 -2.30
N ARG A 184 15.28 -9.51 -2.40
CA ARG A 184 15.13 -10.79 -3.08
C ARG A 184 15.39 -10.70 -4.58
N ALA A 185 14.92 -9.64 -5.22
CA ALA A 185 15.18 -9.37 -6.64
C ALA A 185 16.68 -9.24 -6.93
N ILE A 186 17.41 -8.51 -6.06
CA ILE A 186 18.87 -8.38 -6.15
C ILE A 186 19.53 -9.76 -6.09
N GLU A 187 19.23 -10.57 -5.06
CA GLU A 187 19.79 -11.93 -4.92
C GLU A 187 19.59 -12.80 -6.17
N LEU A 188 18.40 -12.72 -6.79
CA LEU A 188 18.08 -13.46 -8.01
C LEU A 188 18.82 -12.90 -9.24
N SER A 189 19.03 -11.58 -9.33
CA SER A 189 19.79 -10.99 -10.43
C SER A 189 21.26 -11.42 -10.44
N TRP A 190 21.89 -11.56 -9.26
CA TRP A 190 23.28 -12.03 -9.15
C TRP A 190 23.45 -13.51 -9.48
N ILE A 191 22.42 -14.33 -9.25
CA ILE A 191 22.42 -15.76 -9.62
C ILE A 191 22.23 -15.95 -11.14
N LEU A 192 21.58 -14.99 -11.80
CA LEU A 192 21.20 -15.08 -13.21
C LEU A 192 22.11 -14.32 -14.17
N THR A 193 23.07 -13.54 -13.68
CA THR A 193 24.20 -13.09 -14.50
C THR A 193 25.05 -14.31 -14.85
N PRO A 194 25.11 -14.73 -16.12
CA PRO A 194 26.14 -15.68 -16.52
C PRO A 194 27.47 -14.98 -16.22
N SER A 195 28.34 -15.64 -15.46
CA SER A 195 29.73 -15.21 -15.40
C SER A 195 30.21 -15.11 -16.86
N SER A 196 30.54 -13.91 -17.32
CA SER A 196 31.08 -13.68 -18.67
C SER A 196 32.27 -14.60 -18.97
N SER A 197 32.94 -15.09 -17.93
CA SER A 197 34.00 -16.08 -18.01
C SER A 197 33.60 -17.45 -18.57
N PHE A 198 32.31 -17.84 -18.64
CA PHE A 198 31.92 -19.14 -19.21
C PHE A 198 31.66 -19.06 -20.72
N ASN A 199 31.21 -17.91 -21.22
CA ASN A 199 31.01 -17.71 -22.66
C ASN A 199 32.32 -17.38 -23.38
N ASP A 200 33.27 -16.71 -22.72
CA ASP A 200 34.60 -16.46 -23.29
C ASP A 200 35.43 -17.75 -23.40
N ASP A 201 35.25 -18.71 -22.50
CA ASP A 201 35.98 -19.99 -22.49
C ASP A 201 35.48 -20.96 -23.56
N ILE A 202 34.16 -20.98 -23.84
CA ILE A 202 33.59 -21.76 -24.95
C ILE A 202 33.96 -21.13 -26.30
N ARG A 203 33.95 -19.81 -26.41
CA ARG A 203 34.32 -19.12 -27.65
C ARG A 203 35.82 -19.21 -27.94
N GLY A 204 36.66 -19.10 -26.92
CA GLY A 204 38.11 -19.33 -27.03
C GLY A 204 38.44 -20.75 -27.49
N ASN A 205 37.82 -21.76 -26.88
CA ASN A 205 38.01 -23.16 -27.30
C ASN A 205 37.49 -23.43 -28.73
N MET A 206 36.43 -22.75 -29.16
CA MET A 206 35.89 -22.95 -30.51
C MET A 206 36.74 -22.26 -31.58
N GLU A 207 37.34 -21.10 -31.28
CA GLU A 207 38.30 -20.43 -32.16
C GLU A 207 39.63 -21.22 -32.26
N GLU A 208 40.12 -21.82 -31.17
CA GLU A 208 41.35 -22.65 -31.16
C GLU A 208 41.17 -24.00 -31.90
N ILE A 209 39.98 -24.59 -31.86
CA ILE A 209 39.65 -25.79 -32.65
C ILE A 209 39.57 -25.46 -34.15
N ILE A 210 39.06 -24.30 -34.54
CA ILE A 210 38.99 -23.89 -35.95
C ILE A 210 40.40 -23.60 -36.49
N ASP A 211 41.27 -22.96 -35.72
CA ASP A 211 42.63 -22.64 -36.15
C ASP A 211 43.51 -23.89 -36.30
N SER A 212 43.42 -24.84 -35.35
CA SER A 212 44.13 -26.13 -35.46
C SER A 212 43.63 -27.03 -36.60
N THR A 213 42.40 -26.82 -37.08
CA THR A 213 41.85 -27.53 -38.25
C THR A 213 42.35 -26.92 -39.57
N ASN A 214 42.58 -25.60 -39.60
CA ASN A 214 43.15 -24.90 -40.76
C ASN A 214 44.67 -25.11 -40.92
N GLU A 215 45.44 -25.25 -39.83
CA GLU A 215 46.86 -25.61 -39.93
C GLU A 215 47.09 -27.03 -40.45
N ARG A 216 46.16 -27.95 -40.19
CA ARG A 216 46.27 -29.35 -40.66
C ARG A 216 45.97 -29.53 -42.14
N THR A 217 45.19 -28.64 -42.75
CA THR A 217 44.79 -28.74 -44.17
C THR A 217 45.79 -28.10 -45.12
N ASN A 218 46.73 -27.29 -44.63
CA ASN A 218 47.73 -26.59 -45.45
C ASN A 218 49.09 -27.33 -45.59
N ASN A 219 49.23 -28.53 -45.01
CA ASN A 219 50.48 -29.30 -45.01
C ASN A 219 50.40 -30.66 -45.73
N GLU A 220 49.56 -30.78 -46.76
CA GLU A 220 49.71 -31.88 -47.73
C GLU A 220 50.62 -31.41 -48.89
N PRO A 221 51.86 -31.95 -49.01
CA PRO A 221 52.65 -31.71 -50.21
C PRO A 221 52.02 -32.44 -51.39
N ALA A 222 51.63 -31.67 -52.41
CA ALA A 222 51.23 -32.20 -53.71
C ALA A 222 52.43 -32.89 -54.37
N ASN A 223 52.46 -34.23 -54.30
CA ASN A 223 53.35 -35.03 -55.12
C ASN A 223 52.63 -35.35 -56.44
N PHE A 224 53.18 -34.82 -57.53
CA PHE A 224 52.97 -35.31 -58.91
C PHE A 224 53.87 -36.53 -59.17
#